data_AF-A0A6M4H694-F1
#
_entry.id   AF-A0A6M4H694-F1
#
_cell.length_a   1.000
_cell.length_b   1.000
_cell.length_c   1.000
_cell.angle_alpha   90.00
_cell.angle_beta   90.00
_cell.angle_gamma   90.00
#
_symmetry.space_group_name_H-M   'P 1'
#
loop_
_entity.id
_entity.type
_entity.pdbx_description
1 polymer ?
#
loop_
_entity_poly.entity_id
_entity_poly.type
_entity_poly.pdbx_seq_one_letter_code
_entity_poly.pdbx_strand_id
1 'polypeptide(L)'
;MRRVLAAALTAFVLPAAAHTSDCTRFEGIDKARCERHSTMFLKCGMVKGEAHHECDREYLVANPLQCGSLSGTDAQRCEKENAAFKSCQDLKGSAFGSCVRKTINESPMGH
;
A
#
# COMPACT_ATOMS: atom_id res chain seq x y z
N MET A 1 -35.50 -44.19 -16.85
CA MET A 1 -35.46 -42.96 -16.03
C MET A 1 -34.36 -43.12 -14.97
N ARG A 2 -33.14 -42.66 -15.24
CA ARG A 2 -32.03 -42.71 -14.27
C ARG A 2 -31.85 -41.34 -13.65
N ARG A 3 -32.15 -41.23 -12.36
CA ARG A 3 -31.87 -40.07 -11.51
C ARG A 3 -30.37 -40.10 -11.17
N VAL A 4 -29.64 -39.05 -11.54
CA VAL A 4 -28.28 -38.82 -11.04
C VAL A 4 -28.37 -37.74 -9.98
N LEU A 5 -28.28 -38.17 -8.72
CA LEU A 5 -27.87 -37.34 -7.59
C LEU A 5 -26.36 -37.20 -7.67
N ALA A 6 -25.83 -35.97 -7.73
CA ALA A 6 -24.43 -35.74 -7.39
C ALA A 6 -24.16 -34.29 -6.99
N ALA A 7 -23.82 -34.15 -5.70
CA ALA A 7 -22.91 -33.18 -5.11
C ALA A 7 -23.23 -31.68 -5.26
N ALA A 8 -23.89 -31.15 -4.23
CA ALA A 8 -23.70 -29.77 -3.82
C ALA A 8 -22.23 -29.56 -3.43
N LEU A 9 -21.44 -28.96 -4.33
CA LEU A 9 -20.15 -28.38 -3.97
C LEU A 9 -20.41 -27.11 -3.16
N THR A 10 -20.35 -27.23 -1.85
CA THR A 10 -20.13 -26.09 -0.96
C THR A 10 -18.69 -25.62 -1.13
N ALA A 11 -18.49 -24.65 -2.03
CA ALA A 11 -17.26 -23.91 -2.10
C ALA A 11 -17.14 -23.03 -0.84
N PHE A 12 -16.46 -23.56 0.18
CA PHE A 12 -15.88 -22.75 1.24
C PHE A 12 -14.80 -21.87 0.62
N VAL A 13 -15.18 -20.65 0.24
CA VAL A 13 -14.21 -19.59 -0.07
C VAL A 13 -13.70 -19.07 1.26
N LEU A 14 -12.50 -19.50 1.64
CA LEU A 14 -11.72 -18.95 2.74
C LEU A 14 -11.61 -17.42 2.59
N PRO A 15 -11.67 -16.63 3.68
CA PRO A 15 -11.43 -15.19 3.61
C PRO A 15 -9.95 -14.93 3.30
N ALA A 16 -9.63 -14.79 2.02
CA ALA A 16 -8.35 -14.26 1.55
C ALA A 16 -8.33 -12.73 1.75
N ALA A 17 -8.14 -12.26 2.98
CA ALA A 17 -7.99 -10.82 3.25
C ALA A 17 -7.25 -10.47 4.56
N ALA A 18 -6.39 -11.35 5.08
CA ALA A 18 -5.72 -11.12 6.38
C ALA A 18 -4.38 -10.36 6.31
N HIS A 19 -4.05 -9.69 5.20
CA HIS A 19 -2.72 -9.09 5.01
C HIS A 19 -2.71 -7.57 4.83
N THR A 20 -3.85 -6.87 4.90
CA THR A 20 -3.89 -5.43 4.56
C THR A 20 -4.82 -4.55 5.41
N SER A 21 -5.31 -4.98 6.57
CA SER A 21 -6.49 -4.31 7.14
C SER A 21 -6.49 -4.02 8.64
N ASP A 22 -5.41 -4.28 9.38
CA ASP A 22 -5.34 -3.84 10.77
C ASP A 22 -4.20 -2.84 10.99
N CYS A 23 -4.54 -1.56 10.81
CA CYS A 23 -3.64 -0.45 11.10
C CYS A 23 -3.68 -0.02 12.58
N THR A 24 -4.51 -0.66 13.42
CA THR A 24 -4.70 -0.25 14.83
C THR A 24 -3.47 -0.54 15.69
N ARG A 25 -2.62 -1.48 15.26
CA ARG A 25 -1.34 -1.80 15.92
C ARG A 25 -0.24 -0.76 15.71
N PHE A 26 -0.46 0.22 14.84
CA PHE A 26 0.51 1.27 14.54
C PHE A 26 0.08 2.60 15.14
N GLU A 27 1.06 3.48 15.26
CA GLU A 27 0.88 4.86 15.69
C GLU A 27 1.64 5.82 14.77
N GLY A 28 1.33 7.11 14.91
CA GLY A 28 2.06 8.17 14.23
C GLY A 28 2.12 8.01 12.72
N ILE A 29 3.31 8.22 12.14
CA ILE A 29 3.52 8.10 10.69
C ILE A 29 3.31 6.68 10.18
N ASP A 30 3.64 5.65 10.97
CA ASP A 30 3.53 4.26 10.53
C ASP A 30 2.06 3.84 10.42
N LYS A 31 1.18 4.38 11.27
CA LYS A 31 -0.27 4.28 11.10
C LYS A 31 -0.74 4.95 9.82
N ALA A 32 -0.31 6.19 9.57
CA ALA A 32 -0.70 6.93 8.37
C ALA A 32 -0.23 6.23 7.07
N ARG A 33 0.96 5.62 7.08
CA ARG A 33 1.45 4.77 5.98
C ARG A 33 0.61 3.54 5.78
N CYS A 34 0.27 2.83 6.86
CA CYS A 34 -0.59 1.66 6.80
C CYS A 34 -1.95 2.00 6.19
N GLU A 35 -2.60 3.06 6.68
CA GLU A 35 -3.91 3.48 6.18
C GLU A 35 -3.87 3.84 4.69
N ARG A 36 -2.84 4.58 4.26
CA ARG A 36 -2.61 4.87 2.83
C ARG A 36 -2.32 3.60 2.03
N HIS A 37 -1.55 2.66 2.57
CA HIS A 37 -1.25 1.41 1.89
C HIS A 37 -2.52 0.55 1.74
N SER A 38 -3.40 0.51 2.74
CA SER A 38 -4.70 -0.15 2.64
C SER A 38 -5.55 0.43 1.49
N THR A 39 -5.62 1.76 1.36
CA THR A 39 -6.37 2.39 0.27
C THR A 39 -5.68 2.24 -1.09
N MET A 40 -4.35 2.23 -1.12
CA MET A 40 -3.58 1.89 -2.32
C MET A 40 -3.84 0.45 -2.76
N PHE A 41 -3.84 -0.51 -1.83
CA PHE A 41 -4.13 -1.92 -2.12
C PHE A 41 -5.53 -2.11 -2.71
N LEU A 42 -6.54 -1.41 -2.19
CA LEU A 42 -7.89 -1.45 -2.76
C LEU A 42 -7.94 -0.96 -4.22
N LYS A 43 -7.08 0.00 -4.58
CA LYS A 43 -6.99 0.53 -5.95
C LYS A 43 -6.12 -0.33 -6.87
N CYS A 44 -4.95 -0.72 -6.40
CA CYS A 44 -3.86 -1.27 -7.21
C CYS A 44 -3.64 -2.77 -7.02
N GLY A 45 -4.16 -3.40 -5.96
CA GLY A 45 -3.83 -4.78 -5.57
C GLY A 45 -4.27 -5.88 -6.55
N MET A 46 -5.28 -5.58 -7.38
CA MET A 46 -5.71 -6.47 -8.46
C MET A 46 -4.84 -6.36 -9.71
N VAL A 47 -4.13 -5.24 -9.87
CA VAL A 47 -3.15 -5.05 -10.95
C VAL A 47 -1.92 -5.90 -10.64
N LYS A 48 -1.30 -6.50 -11.66
CA LYS A 48 -0.15 -7.40 -11.51
C LYS A 48 1.05 -6.94 -12.34
N GLY A 49 2.25 -7.35 -11.94
CA GLY A 49 3.50 -7.06 -12.64
C GLY A 49 3.84 -5.57 -12.64
N GLU A 50 4.55 -5.10 -13.67
CA GLU A 50 4.98 -3.70 -13.77
C GLU A 50 3.83 -2.67 -13.70
N ALA A 51 2.66 -3.03 -14.20
CA ALA A 51 1.47 -2.18 -14.11
C ALA A 51 1.02 -1.95 -12.66
N HIS A 52 1.24 -2.92 -11.76
CA HIS A 52 0.96 -2.75 -10.33
C HIS A 52 1.88 -1.68 -9.74
N HIS A 53 3.17 -1.75 -10.05
CA HIS A 53 4.14 -0.79 -9.55
C HIS A 53 3.91 0.62 -10.11
N GLU A 54 3.48 0.75 -11.35
CA GLU A 54 3.11 2.06 -11.90
C GLU A 54 1.85 2.61 -11.20
N CYS A 55 0.85 1.77 -10.94
CA CYS A 55 -0.34 2.15 -10.16
C CYS A 55 0.03 2.62 -8.75
N ASP A 56 0.91 1.88 -8.06
CA ASP A 56 1.39 2.23 -6.72
C ASP A 56 2.12 3.59 -6.75
N ARG A 57 3.01 3.81 -7.72
CA ARG A 57 3.70 5.09 -7.90
C ARG A 57 2.69 6.23 -8.06
N GLU A 58 1.80 6.12 -9.04
CA GLU A 58 0.80 7.16 -9.32
C GLU A 58 -0.05 7.45 -8.09
N TYR A 59 -0.43 6.41 -7.34
CA TYR A 59 -1.19 6.55 -6.11
C TYR A 59 -0.40 7.31 -5.03
N LEU A 60 0.84 6.91 -4.76
CA LEU A 60 1.67 7.53 -3.72
C LEU A 60 1.98 9.00 -4.01
N VAL A 61 2.26 9.35 -5.27
CA VAL A 61 2.50 10.73 -5.68
C VAL A 61 1.22 11.58 -5.52
N ALA A 62 0.06 11.02 -5.86
CA ALA A 62 -1.22 11.72 -5.75
C ALA A 62 -1.75 11.82 -4.31
N ASN A 63 -1.31 10.94 -3.41
CA ASN A 63 -1.79 10.83 -2.03
C ASN A 63 -0.64 10.94 -1.01
N PRO A 64 0.04 12.10 -0.94
CA PRO A 64 1.06 12.34 0.09
C PRO A 64 0.44 12.32 1.49
N LEU A 65 1.25 11.96 2.50
CA LEU A 65 0.79 12.00 3.89
C LEU A 65 0.56 13.44 4.35
N GLN A 66 -0.42 13.65 5.24
CA GLN A 66 -0.71 14.95 5.84
C GLN A 66 0.21 15.19 7.04
N CYS A 67 1.41 15.74 6.81
CA CYS A 67 2.41 15.87 7.88
C CYS A 67 1.99 16.79 9.04
N GLY A 68 1.08 17.75 8.79
CA GLY A 68 0.59 18.68 9.82
C GLY A 68 -0.23 18.04 10.95
N SER A 69 -0.71 16.80 10.78
CA SER A 69 -1.37 16.04 11.86
C SER A 69 -0.40 15.18 12.68
N LEU A 70 0.88 15.16 12.32
CA LEU A 70 1.93 14.43 13.03
C LEU A 70 2.79 15.41 13.84
N SER A 71 3.51 14.90 14.82
CA SER A 71 4.38 15.72 15.68
C SER A 71 5.76 15.10 15.83
N GLY A 72 6.72 15.91 16.28
CA GLY A 72 8.08 15.47 16.57
C GLY A 72 8.77 14.80 15.37
N THR A 73 9.35 13.63 15.62
CA THR A 73 10.09 12.85 14.62
C THR A 73 9.21 12.34 13.48
N ASP A 74 7.93 12.10 13.73
CA ASP A 74 7.02 11.57 12.70
C ASP A 74 6.64 12.63 11.67
N ALA A 75 6.50 13.89 12.09
CA ALA A 75 6.35 15.01 11.16
C ALA A 75 7.59 15.11 10.24
N GLN A 76 8.80 15.01 10.80
CA GLN A 76 10.05 15.06 10.03
C GLN A 76 10.19 13.87 9.06
N ARG A 77 9.87 12.66 9.50
CA ARG A 77 9.85 11.46 8.65
C ARG A 77 8.84 11.63 7.51
N CYS A 78 7.67 12.20 7.80
CA CYS A 78 6.62 12.44 6.83
C CYS A 78 7.05 13.45 5.76
N GLU A 79 7.64 14.56 6.16
CA GLU A 79 8.16 15.58 5.23
C GLU A 79 9.25 15.00 4.33
N LYS A 80 10.16 14.20 4.91
CA LYS A 80 11.22 13.51 4.17
C LYS A 80 10.65 12.52 3.14
N GLU A 81 9.61 11.79 3.50
CA GLU A 81 8.91 10.88 2.57
C GLU A 81 8.21 11.64 1.44
N ASN A 82 7.44 12.67 1.76
CA ASN A 82 6.76 13.48 0.74
C ASN A 82 7.76 14.17 -0.19
N ALA A 83 8.91 14.61 0.33
CA ALA A 83 10.01 15.12 -0.48
C ALA A 83 10.62 14.03 -1.38
N ALA A 84 10.82 12.82 -0.85
CA ALA A 84 11.35 11.69 -1.61
C ALA A 84 10.41 11.27 -2.75
N PHE A 85 9.10 11.28 -2.53
CA PHE A 85 8.13 11.04 -3.61
C PHE A 85 8.30 12.05 -4.74
N LYS A 86 8.38 13.34 -4.43
CA LYS A 86 8.60 14.39 -5.43
C LYS A 86 9.93 14.22 -6.16
N SER A 87 11.02 13.93 -5.45
CA SER A 87 12.35 13.78 -6.09
C SER A 87 12.46 12.52 -6.95
N CYS A 88 11.73 11.46 -6.61
CA CYS A 88 11.77 10.19 -7.32
C CYS A 88 10.69 10.06 -8.40
N GLN A 89 9.73 11.01 -8.50
CA GLN A 89 8.48 10.84 -9.27
C GLN A 89 8.64 10.56 -10.76
N ASP A 90 9.78 10.92 -11.36
CA ASP A 90 10.07 10.71 -12.78
C ASP A 90 10.55 9.28 -13.08
N LEU A 91 10.86 8.50 -12.04
CA LEU A 91 11.18 7.09 -12.15
C LEU A 91 9.89 6.28 -12.28
N LYS A 92 9.95 5.20 -13.06
CA LYS A 92 8.80 4.33 -13.34
C LYS A 92 8.71 3.16 -12.37
N GLY A 93 7.49 2.72 -12.08
CA GLY A 93 7.18 1.50 -11.33
C GLY A 93 8.12 1.19 -10.16
N SER A 94 8.79 0.03 -10.23
CA SER A 94 9.66 -0.48 -9.15
C SER A 94 10.90 0.39 -8.88
N ALA A 95 11.36 1.18 -9.86
CA ALA A 95 12.47 2.11 -9.69
C ALA A 95 12.09 3.30 -8.80
N PHE A 96 10.84 3.78 -8.88
CA PHE A 96 10.31 4.79 -7.98
C PHE A 96 10.35 4.30 -6.53
N GLY A 97 9.74 3.14 -6.24
CA GLY A 97 9.72 2.58 -4.89
C GLY A 97 11.13 2.33 -4.33
N SER A 98 12.05 1.87 -5.18
CA SER A 98 13.46 1.67 -4.82
C SER A 98 14.19 2.98 -4.50
N CYS A 99 13.94 4.04 -5.28
CA CYS A 99 14.49 5.37 -5.02
C CYS A 99 14.00 5.92 -3.69
N VAL A 100 12.68 5.90 -3.46
CA VAL A 100 12.09 6.40 -2.22
C VAL A 100 12.69 5.68 -1.02
N ARG A 101 12.66 4.34 -1.01
CA ARG A 101 13.18 3.54 0.11
C ARG A 101 14.64 3.87 0.42
N LYS A 102 15.48 4.08 -0.60
CA LYS A 102 16.89 4.48 -0.41
C LYS A 102 17.01 5.90 0.17
N THR A 103 16.18 6.83 -0.28
CA THR A 103 16.18 8.22 0.20
C THR A 103 15.74 8.33 1.65
N ILE A 104 14.67 7.63 2.03
CA ILE A 104 14.14 7.71 3.40
C ILE A 104 14.74 6.68 4.36
N ASN A 105 15.39 5.64 3.83
CA ASN A 105 15.94 4.50 4.56
C ASN A 105 14.86 3.66 5.30
N GLU A 106 13.66 3.60 4.75
CA GLU A 106 12.50 2.88 5.29
C GLU A 106 11.47 2.57 4.19
N SER A 107 10.51 1.70 4.46
CA SER A 107 9.43 1.39 3.51
C SER A 107 8.35 2.49 3.54
N PRO A 108 7.96 3.09 2.40
CA PRO A 108 6.84 4.03 2.38
C PRO A 108 5.47 3.34 2.54
N MET A 109 5.42 2.00 2.55
CA MET A 109 4.16 1.24 2.66
C MET A 109 3.77 0.89 4.10
N GLY A 110 4.56 1.32 5.09
CA GLY A 110 4.44 0.84 6.46
C GLY A 110 5.05 -0.57 6.62
N HIS A 111 5.11 -1.05 7.86
CA HIS A 111 5.54 -2.40 8.23
C HIS A 111 4.36 -3.23 8.72
#